data_AF-A0A919S528-F1
#
_entry.id   AF-A0A919S528-F1
#
_cell.length_a   1.000
_cell.length_b   1.000
_cell.length_c   1.000
_cell.angle_alpha   90.00
_cell.angle_beta   90.00
_cell.angle_gamma   90.00
#
_symmetry.space_group_name_H-M   'P 1'
#
loop_
_entity.id
_entity.type
_entity.pdbx_description
1 polymer ?
#
loop_
_entity_poly.entity_id
_entity_poly.type
_entity_poly.pdbx_seq_one_letter_code
_entity_poly.pdbx_strand_id
1 'polypeptide(L)'
;MVRGRLPAVAAVALILGLAFGIRAWSDGWLEQHSGTALYASMIYAGMFVLRPACPPVRAGVLAVAFCWAVEAFQLTGVPAALAERSLAARLVLGARFDWADVAWYPVGVVPLVVLHLLVIRRAAVSAATAGRGSRVGSPPG
;
A
#
# COMPACT_ATOMS: atom_id res chain seq x y z
N MET A 1 8.93 -9.75 17.90
CA MET A 1 8.74 -9.74 16.43
C MET A 1 8.35 -8.37 15.84
N VAL A 2 8.32 -7.27 16.61
CA VAL A 2 7.84 -5.93 16.16
C VAL A 2 8.93 -5.09 15.45
N ARG A 3 10.21 -5.44 15.62
CA ARG A 3 11.37 -4.60 15.26
C ARG A 3 11.65 -4.43 13.76
N GLY A 4 11.04 -5.25 12.90
CA GLY A 4 11.16 -5.13 11.43
C GLY A 4 9.99 -4.43 10.73
N ARG A 5 8.88 -4.17 11.44
CA ARG A 5 7.64 -3.63 10.84
C ARG A 5 7.50 -2.12 10.93
N LEU A 6 8.04 -1.50 11.98
CA LEU A 6 8.04 -0.04 12.13
C LEU A 6 8.59 0.71 10.92
N PRO A 7 9.76 0.35 10.34
CA PRO A 7 10.30 1.11 9.22
C PRO A 7 9.48 0.91 7.94
N ALA A 8 8.80 -0.23 7.77
CA ALA A 8 7.93 -0.47 6.62
C ALA A 8 6.61 0.30 6.72
N VAL A 9 6.02 0.35 7.92
CA VAL A 9 4.84 1.18 8.19
C VAL A 9 5.18 2.66 8.08
N ALA A 10 6.36 3.08 8.56
CA ALA A 10 6.84 4.45 8.40
C ALA A 10 7.07 4.81 6.92
N ALA A 11 7.62 3.89 6.13
CA ALA A 11 7.76 4.03 4.69
C ALA A 11 6.41 4.16 3.96
N VAL A 12 5.42 3.33 4.33
CA VAL A 12 4.05 3.44 3.80
C VAL A 12 3.44 4.79 4.18
N ALA A 13 3.58 5.20 5.45
CA ALA A 13 3.09 6.50 5.92
C ALA A 13 3.79 7.68 5.21
N LEU A 14 5.09 7.57 4.92
CA LEU A 14 5.84 8.59 4.19
C LEU A 14 5.35 8.72 2.74
N ILE A 15 5.09 7.60 2.06
CA ILE A 15 4.54 7.61 0.69
C ILE A 15 3.11 8.14 0.69
N LEU A 16 2.28 7.75 1.66
CA LEU A 16 0.94 8.31 1.84
C LEU A 16 0.99 9.82 2.09
N GLY A 17 1.94 10.28 2.92
CA GLY A 17 2.18 11.70 3.18
C GLY A 17 2.65 12.45 1.93
N LEU A 18 3.54 11.85 1.14
CA LEU A 18 4.00 12.42 -0.14
C LEU A 18 2.85 12.47 -1.16
N ALA A 19 2.04 11.42 -1.26
CA ALA A 19 0.86 11.37 -2.13
C ALA A 19 -0.19 12.43 -1.72
N PHE A 20 -0.43 12.61 -0.42
CA PHE A 20 -1.26 13.69 0.11
C PHE A 20 -0.67 15.08 -0.19
N GLY A 21 0.66 15.23 -0.05
CA GLY A 21 1.36 16.48 -0.37
C GLY A 21 1.28 16.85 -1.85
N ILE A 22 1.44 15.86 -2.74
CA ILE A 22 1.24 16.03 -4.18
C ILE A 22 -0.21 16.39 -4.48
N ARG A 23 -1.18 15.69 -3.88
CA ARG A 23 -2.63 15.97 -4.02
C ARG A 23 -3.00 17.40 -3.59
N ALA A 24 -2.35 17.93 -2.55
CA ALA A 24 -2.58 19.29 -2.06
C ALA A 24 -2.03 20.39 -2.99
N TRP A 25 -1.18 20.03 -3.95
CA TRP A 25 -0.50 20.95 -4.87
C TRP A 25 -0.74 20.65 -6.36
N SER A 26 -1.46 19.56 -6.69
CA SER A 26 -1.67 19.14 -8.06
C SER A 26 -2.98 19.67 -8.62
N ASP A 27 -2.91 20.42 -9.71
CA ASP A 27 -4.06 20.82 -10.51
C ASP A 27 -4.21 19.89 -11.73
N GLY A 28 -5.45 19.61 -12.16
CA GLY A 28 -5.73 18.95 -13.44
C GLY A 28 -5.66 17.42 -13.43
N TRP A 29 -4.99 16.82 -14.43
CA TRP A 29 -5.08 15.38 -14.73
C TRP A 29 -4.43 14.48 -13.67
N LEU A 30 -3.40 14.99 -12.99
CA LEU A 30 -2.78 14.31 -11.84
C LEU A 30 -3.70 14.31 -10.62
N GLU A 31 -4.50 15.36 -10.45
CA GLU A 31 -5.45 15.46 -9.35
C GLU A 31 -6.50 14.34 -9.41
N GLN A 32 -6.98 14.06 -10.63
CA GLN A 32 -8.02 13.08 -10.89
C GLN A 32 -7.56 11.65 -10.59
N HIS A 33 -6.34 11.27 -10.96
CA HIS A 33 -5.87 9.87 -10.86
C HIS A 33 -5.00 9.59 -9.62
N SER A 34 -4.45 10.62 -8.99
CA SER A 34 -3.71 10.48 -7.73
C SER A 34 -4.61 9.98 -6.60
N GLY A 35 -5.90 10.29 -6.64
CA GLY A 35 -6.89 9.74 -5.71
C GLY A 35 -7.00 8.21 -5.78
N THR A 36 -7.01 7.65 -6.99
CA THR A 36 -7.07 6.20 -7.22
C THR A 36 -5.83 5.50 -6.71
N ALA A 37 -4.65 6.06 -6.98
CA ALA A 37 -3.39 5.53 -6.45
C ALA A 37 -3.34 5.59 -4.92
N LEU A 38 -3.84 6.68 -4.32
CA LEU A 38 -3.92 6.86 -2.88
C LEU A 38 -4.90 5.86 -2.24
N TYR A 39 -6.06 5.64 -2.86
CA TYR A 39 -7.02 4.63 -2.42
C TYR A 39 -6.38 3.23 -2.41
N ALA A 40 -5.72 2.84 -3.50
CA ALA A 40 -5.00 1.55 -3.59
C ALA A 40 -3.96 1.39 -2.46
N SER A 41 -3.24 2.49 -2.18
CA SER A 41 -2.23 2.56 -1.13
C SER A 41 -2.84 2.36 0.27
N MET A 42 -4.00 2.93 0.52
CA MET A 42 -4.75 2.74 1.78
C MET A 42 -5.23 1.30 1.94
N ILE A 43 -5.75 0.67 0.88
CA ILE A 43 -6.14 -0.75 0.92
C ILE A 43 -4.94 -1.63 1.25
N TYR A 44 -3.79 -1.39 0.62
CA TYR A 44 -2.55 -2.09 0.93
C TYR A 44 -2.12 -1.92 2.39
N ALA A 45 -2.20 -0.71 2.94
CA ALA A 45 -1.91 -0.45 4.36
C ALA A 45 -2.90 -1.18 5.30
N GLY A 46 -4.19 -1.15 4.97
CA GLY A 46 -5.25 -1.81 5.72
C GLY A 46 -5.06 -3.33 5.84
N MET A 47 -4.48 -3.97 4.82
CA MET A 47 -4.15 -5.41 4.88
C MET A 47 -3.23 -5.77 6.05
N PHE A 48 -2.35 -4.87 6.48
CA PHE A 48 -1.46 -5.11 7.62
C PHE A 48 -2.12 -4.82 8.97
N VAL A 49 -3.18 -4.01 9.01
CA VAL A 49 -4.03 -3.86 10.19
C VAL A 49 -4.81 -5.16 10.42
N LEU A 50 -5.40 -5.71 9.36
CA LEU A 50 -6.18 -6.95 9.42
C LEU A 50 -5.30 -8.19 9.61
N ARG A 51 -4.18 -8.25 8.90
CA ARG A 51 -3.28 -9.40 8.93
C ARG A 51 -1.82 -8.95 8.94
N PRO A 52 -1.28 -8.59 10.12
CA PRO A 52 0.09 -8.08 10.25
C PRO A 52 1.14 -9.02 9.66
N ALA A 53 0.91 -10.35 9.77
CA ALA A 53 1.78 -11.41 9.27
C ALA A 53 1.70 -11.69 7.76
N CYS A 54 0.99 -10.88 6.99
CA CYS A 54 0.92 -11.08 5.55
C CYS A 54 2.26 -10.72 4.87
N PRO A 55 2.78 -11.55 3.95
CA PRO A 55 3.93 -11.19 3.12
C PRO A 55 3.64 -9.94 2.28
N PRO A 56 4.60 -9.01 2.12
CA PRO A 56 4.38 -7.74 1.42
C PRO A 56 3.84 -7.90 0.00
N VAL A 57 4.42 -8.82 -0.79
CA VAL A 57 3.98 -9.07 -2.17
C VAL A 57 2.54 -9.60 -2.20
N ARG A 58 2.20 -10.51 -1.28
CA ARG A 58 0.84 -11.07 -1.21
C ARG A 58 -0.18 -10.01 -0.79
N ALA A 59 0.17 -9.13 0.16
CA ALA A 59 -0.67 -8.00 0.53
C ALA A 59 -0.87 -7.05 -0.65
N GLY A 60 0.16 -6.81 -1.46
CA GLY A 60 0.09 -5.98 -2.66
C GLY A 60 -0.85 -6.56 -3.72
N VAL A 61 -0.68 -7.85 -4.04
CA VAL A 61 -1.56 -8.56 -4.99
C VAL A 61 -3.00 -8.55 -4.52
N LEU A 62 -3.26 -8.82 -3.23
CA LEU A 62 -4.61 -8.80 -2.67
C LEU A 62 -5.23 -7.40 -2.72
N ALA A 63 -4.45 -6.35 -2.47
CA ALA A 63 -4.93 -4.97 -2.54
C ALA A 63 -5.32 -4.58 -3.97
N VAL A 64 -4.47 -4.87 -4.97
CA VAL A 64 -4.78 -4.60 -6.38
C VAL A 64 -5.98 -5.44 -6.85
N ALA A 65 -6.01 -6.73 -6.52
CA ALA A 65 -7.12 -7.61 -6.88
C ALA A 65 -8.44 -7.15 -6.25
N PHE A 66 -8.41 -6.68 -5.00
CA PHE A 66 -9.58 -6.08 -4.35
C PHE A 66 -10.05 -4.82 -5.10
N CYS A 67 -9.13 -3.92 -5.44
CA CYS A 67 -9.47 -2.71 -6.20
C CYS A 67 -10.08 -3.06 -7.55
N TRP A 68 -9.49 -3.99 -8.31
CA TRP A 68 -10.06 -4.45 -9.59
C TRP A 68 -11.40 -5.17 -9.42
N ALA A 69 -11.61 -5.92 -8.34
CA ALA A 69 -12.89 -6.56 -8.08
C ALA A 69 -13.98 -5.51 -7.79
N VAL A 70 -13.66 -4.48 -7.01
CA VAL A 70 -14.55 -3.33 -6.76
C VAL A 70 -14.85 -2.60 -8.07
N GLU A 71 -13.84 -2.36 -8.89
CA GLU A 71 -13.95 -1.71 -10.20
C GLU A 71 -14.83 -2.51 -11.17
N ALA A 72 -14.60 -3.82 -11.28
CA ALA A 72 -15.42 -4.72 -12.09
C ALA A 72 -16.86 -4.82 -11.56
N PHE A 73 -17.05 -4.73 -10.25
CA PHE A 73 -18.38 -4.75 -9.64
C PHE A 73 -19.22 -3.53 -10.04
N GLN A 74 -18.59 -2.40 -10.42
CA GLN A 74 -19.29 -1.23 -10.93
C GLN A 74 -19.99 -1.47 -12.27
N LEU A 75 -19.53 -2.44 -13.08
CA LEU A 75 -20.21 -2.86 -14.31
C LEU A 75 -21.58 -3.50 -14.07
N THR A 76 -21.88 -3.91 -12.83
CA THR A 76 -23.18 -4.51 -12.48
C THR A 76 -24.25 -3.46 -12.15
N GLY A 77 -23.89 -2.18 -11.98
CA GLY A 77 -24.79 -1.11 -11.56
C GLY A 77 -25.24 -1.17 -10.08
N VAL A 78 -24.98 -2.28 -9.38
CA VAL A 78 -25.29 -2.47 -7.96
C VAL A 78 -24.56 -1.45 -7.07
N PRO A 79 -23.27 -1.11 -7.30
CA PRO A 79 -22.58 -0.07 -6.55
C PRO A 79 -23.27 1.29 -6.62
N ALA A 80 -23.80 1.66 -7.79
CA ALA A 80 -24.49 2.94 -7.95
C ALA A 80 -25.75 3.00 -7.07
N ALA A 81 -26.53 1.91 -7.04
CA ALA A 81 -27.72 1.82 -6.20
C ALA A 81 -27.42 1.82 -4.69
N LEU A 82 -26.27 1.27 -4.26
CA LEU A 82 -25.82 1.35 -2.86
C LEU A 82 -25.19 2.71 -2.53
N ALA A 83 -24.48 3.32 -3.47
CA ALA A 83 -23.85 4.63 -3.32
C ALA A 83 -24.87 5.75 -3.11
N GLU A 84 -26.06 5.62 -3.69
CA GLU A 84 -27.20 6.51 -3.42
C GLU A 84 -27.73 6.41 -1.99
N ARG A 85 -27.55 5.24 -1.35
CA ARG A 85 -28.04 4.97 0.00
C ARG A 85 -27.00 5.18 1.09
N SER A 86 -25.72 5.26 0.74
CA SER A 86 -24.62 5.40 1.70
C SER A 86 -23.41 6.10 1.11
N LEU A 87 -23.01 7.20 1.76
CA LEU A 87 -21.76 7.92 1.48
C LEU A 87 -20.54 7.00 1.65
N ALA A 88 -20.55 6.11 2.64
CA ALA A 88 -19.48 5.14 2.84
C ALA A 88 -19.41 4.14 1.68
N ALA A 89 -20.56 3.66 1.20
CA ALA A 89 -20.61 2.79 0.03
C ALA A 89 -20.08 3.50 -1.22
N ARG A 90 -20.44 4.78 -1.42
CA ARG A 90 -19.93 5.59 -2.54
C ARG A 90 -18.41 5.80 -2.47
N LEU A 91 -17.87 6.02 -1.27
CA LEU A 91 -16.42 6.20 -1.06
C LEU A 91 -15.64 4.90 -1.21
N VAL A 92 -16.22 3.76 -0.85
CA VAL A 92 -15.53 2.46 -0.89
C VAL A 92 -15.69 1.77 -2.23
N LEU A 93 -16.88 1.82 -2.85
CA LEU A 93 -17.23 1.05 -4.05
C LEU A 93 -17.06 1.81 -5.36
N GLY A 94 -16.92 3.15 -5.33
CA GLY A 94 -16.94 3.96 -6.54
C GLY A 94 -18.32 4.04 -7.18
N ALA A 95 -18.42 4.76 -8.29
CA ALA A 95 -19.69 5.00 -8.98
C ALA A 95 -19.67 4.66 -10.48
N ARG A 96 -18.49 4.63 -11.12
CA ARG A 96 -18.32 4.40 -12.56
C ARG A 96 -17.01 3.69 -12.81
N PHE A 97 -17.08 2.66 -13.64
CA PHE A 97 -15.91 1.96 -14.14
C PHE A 97 -15.03 2.88 -15.02
N ASP A 98 -13.72 2.88 -14.79
CA ASP A 98 -12.69 3.58 -15.55
C ASP A 98 -11.47 2.70 -15.84
N TRP A 99 -11.09 2.59 -17.11
CA TRP A 99 -9.89 1.86 -17.54
C TRP A 99 -8.60 2.49 -17.04
N ALA A 100 -8.59 3.81 -16.81
CA ALA A 100 -7.44 4.47 -16.20
C ALA A 100 -7.21 3.94 -14.79
N ASP A 101 -8.27 3.73 -14.01
CA ASP A 101 -8.17 3.28 -12.61
C ASP A 101 -7.53 1.89 -12.51
N VAL A 102 -7.84 1.00 -13.46
CA VAL A 102 -7.22 -0.33 -13.58
C VAL A 102 -5.69 -0.23 -13.64
N ALA A 103 -5.15 0.76 -14.37
CA ALA A 103 -3.71 1.00 -14.49
C ALA A 103 -3.12 1.75 -13.27
N TRP A 104 -3.90 2.63 -12.64
CA TRP A 104 -3.44 3.42 -11.49
C TRP A 104 -3.39 2.64 -10.18
N TYR A 105 -4.17 1.57 -10.01
CA TYR A 105 -4.09 0.72 -8.80
C TYR A 105 -2.70 0.08 -8.63
N PRO A 106 -2.08 -0.57 -9.64
CA PRO A 106 -0.69 -1.00 -9.56
C PRO A 106 0.29 0.14 -9.28
N VAL A 107 0.09 1.33 -9.86
CA VAL A 107 0.96 2.50 -9.65
C VAL A 107 0.99 2.92 -8.19
N GLY A 108 -0.15 2.86 -7.47
CA GLY A 108 -0.20 3.10 -6.03
C GLY A 108 0.47 2.01 -5.19
N VAL A 109 0.33 0.73 -5.57
CA VAL A 109 0.74 -0.40 -4.73
C VAL A 109 2.19 -0.85 -4.94
N VAL A 110 2.68 -0.87 -6.19
CA VAL A 110 4.00 -1.41 -6.53
C VAL A 110 5.14 -0.68 -5.80
N PRO A 111 5.20 0.67 -5.76
CA PRO A 111 6.24 1.38 -5.03
C PRO A 111 6.26 1.03 -3.53
N LEU A 112 5.09 0.84 -2.92
CA LEU A 112 4.95 0.45 -1.52
C LEU A 112 5.49 -0.96 -1.26
N VAL A 113 5.19 -1.91 -2.16
CA VAL A 113 5.73 -3.27 -2.07
C VAL A 113 7.26 -3.25 -2.19
N VAL A 114 7.80 -2.54 -3.19
CA VAL A 114 9.25 -2.41 -3.40
C VAL A 114 9.92 -1.81 -2.16
N LEU A 115 9.39 -0.72 -1.63
CA LEU A 115 9.97 -0.06 -0.46
C LEU A 115 9.90 -0.95 0.78
N HIS A 116 8.78 -1.64 1.01
CA HIS A 116 8.64 -2.59 2.11
C HIS A 116 9.71 -3.70 2.03
N LEU A 117 9.95 -4.24 0.82
CA LEU A 117 10.98 -5.26 0.61
C LEU A 117 12.40 -4.71 0.84
N LEU A 118 12.70 -3.49 0.38
CA LEU A 118 14.00 -2.84 0.61
C LEU A 118 14.28 -2.61 2.09
N VAL A 119 13.27 -2.19 2.85
CA VAL A 119 13.36 -2.00 4.30
C VAL A 119 13.66 -3.32 5.02
N ILE A 120 12.93 -4.38 4.69
CA ILE A 120 13.16 -5.72 5.28
C ILE A 120 14.58 -6.21 4.95
N ARG A 121 15.04 -6.03 3.71
CA ARG A 121 16.39 -6.40 3.29
C ARG A 121 17.46 -5.64 4.06
N ARG A 122 17.32 -4.31 4.22
CA ARG A 122 18.28 -3.50 4.97
C ARG A 122 18.36 -3.91 6.44
N ALA A 123 17.22 -4.17 7.08
CA ALA A 123 17.18 -4.64 8.47
C ALA A 123 17.91 -5.98 8.65
N ALA A 124 17.74 -6.91 7.70
CA ALA A 124 18.43 -8.19 7.71
C ALA A 124 19.96 -8.05 7.54
N VAL A 125 20.41 -7.17 6.63
CA VAL A 125 21.85 -6.90 6.43
C VAL A 125 22.48 -6.28 7.67
N SER A 126 21.85 -5.26 8.27
CA SER A 126 22.36 -4.63 9.49
C SER A 126 22.48 -5.61 10.66
N ALA A 127 21.53 -6.52 10.81
CA ALA A 127 21.57 -7.56 11.84
C ALA A 127 22.71 -8.58 11.61
N ALA A 128 22.96 -8.98 10.35
CA ALA A 128 24.05 -9.88 10.00
C ALA A 128 25.44 -9.26 10.27
N THR A 129 25.62 -7.97 9.98
CA THR A 129 26.86 -7.23 10.25
C THR A 129 27.12 -7.10 11.76
N ALA A 130 26.09 -6.77 12.55
CA ALA A 130 26.19 -6.67 14.01
C ALA A 130 26.56 -8.02 14.67
N GLY A 131 25.98 -9.13 14.19
CA GLY A 131 26.28 -10.47 14.70
C GLY A 131 27.67 -11.00 14.31
N ARG A 132 28.32 -10.43 13.29
CA ARG A 132 29.69 -10.79 12.90
C ARG A 132 30.73 -10.07 13.77
N GLY A 133 30.49 -8.81 14.15
CA GLY A 133 31.37 -8.06 15.04
C GLY A 133 31.47 -8.64 16.46
N SER A 134 30.38 -9.22 16.98
CA SER A 134 30.37 -9.84 18.31
C SER A 134 31.14 -11.18 18.38
N ARG A 135 31.27 -11.92 17.27
CA ARG A 135 32.01 -13.19 17.23
C ARG A 135 33.52 -13.03 17.14
N VAL A 136 34.01 -11.91 16.62
CA VAL A 136 35.45 -11.64 16.47
C VAL A 136 36.06 -11.08 17.77
N GLY A 137 35.24 -10.53 18.68
CA GLY A 137 35.69 -9.93 19.94
C GLY A 137 35.84 -10.90 21.13
N SER A 138 35.56 -12.20 20.97
CA SER A 138 35.80 -13.18 22.04
C SER A 138 37.24 -13.71 21.93
N PRO A 139 38.16 -13.36 22.86
CA PRO A 139 39.50 -13.93 22.85
C PRO A 139 39.43 -15.45 23.12
N PRO A 140 40.35 -16.25 22.53
CA PRO A 140 40.53 -17.63 22.96
C PRO A 140 40.98 -17.64 24.42
N GLY A 141 40.27 -18.40 25.26
CA GLY A 141 40.62 -18.65 26.66
C GLY A 141 41.74 -19.66 26.82
#